data_AF-A7T5G1-F1
#
_entry.id   AF-A7T5G1-F1
#
_cell.length_a   1.000
_cell.length_b   1.000
_cell.length_c   1.000
_cell.angle_alpha   90.00
_cell.angle_beta   90.00
_cell.angle_gamma   90.00
#
_symmetry.space_group_name_H-M   'P 1'
#
loop_
_entity.id
_entity.type
_entity.pdbx_description
1 polymer ?
#
loop_
_entity_poly.entity_id
_entity_poly.type
_entity_poly.pdbx_seq_one_letter_code
_entity_poly.pdbx_strand_id
1 'polypeptide(L)'
;AVSIAKQVTGEIDEDVAVSKFRTKLSSRAMFFNSKPFPANESDENAFSVCSTEASAQRYCPQRWKAYEVWKSSAGHIMNALRLVIETGLHSFGMDRTTAIRLFDEYAWDSSDLASKEVTRYQSMMGQGVSYMIGQNAFKNARKYAEDKLGSRFSIREFHYQVLHQGELTFDYLEKYVQHYVRGKLSTCCTPRDESAEAKRQRRTIGRHWRRHAKRLPRDPWRGVVHT
;
A
#
# COMPACT_ATOMS: atom_id res chain seq x y z
N ALA A 1 -19.75 -32.70 -13.60
CA ALA A 1 -18.90 -33.14 -12.46
C ALA A 1 -17.98 -34.30 -12.86
N VAL A 2 -18.49 -35.42 -13.38
CA VAL A 2 -17.68 -36.59 -13.80
C VAL A 2 -16.69 -36.25 -14.93
N SER A 3 -17.11 -35.47 -15.93
CA SER A 3 -16.24 -35.02 -17.03
C SER A 3 -15.00 -34.24 -16.54
N ILE A 4 -15.19 -33.34 -15.58
CA ILE A 4 -14.11 -32.58 -14.92
C ILE A 4 -13.19 -33.54 -14.15
N ALA A 5 -13.76 -34.49 -13.41
CA ALA A 5 -12.98 -35.47 -12.65
C ALA A 5 -12.06 -36.29 -13.57
N LYS A 6 -12.56 -36.75 -14.73
CA LYS A 6 -11.75 -37.45 -15.74
C LYS A 6 -10.63 -36.58 -16.29
N GLN A 7 -10.95 -35.33 -16.65
CA GLN A 7 -9.95 -34.39 -17.17
C GLN A 7 -8.84 -34.08 -16.16
N VAL A 8 -9.18 -33.89 -14.88
CA VAL A 8 -8.20 -33.52 -13.84
C VAL A 8 -7.36 -34.71 -13.36
N THR A 9 -7.90 -35.92 -13.44
CA THR A 9 -7.22 -37.15 -12.96
C THR A 9 -6.55 -37.94 -14.08
N GLY A 10 -6.94 -37.74 -15.34
CA GLY A 10 -6.49 -38.55 -16.48
C GLY A 10 -7.16 -39.92 -16.56
N GLU A 11 -8.13 -40.21 -15.70
CA GLU A 11 -8.79 -41.50 -15.61
C GLU A 11 -9.96 -41.61 -16.58
N ILE A 12 -10.09 -42.77 -17.22
CA ILE A 12 -11.17 -43.06 -18.18
C ILE A 12 -12.41 -43.60 -17.44
N ASP A 13 -12.18 -44.37 -16.38
CA ASP A 13 -13.21 -44.97 -15.53
C ASP A 13 -13.85 -43.90 -14.62
N GLU A 14 -15.19 -43.92 -14.54
CA GLU A 14 -15.96 -42.88 -13.82
C GLU A 14 -15.76 -42.93 -12.32
N ASP A 15 -15.82 -44.13 -11.74
CA ASP A 15 -15.74 -44.31 -10.30
C ASP A 15 -14.32 -44.03 -9.80
N VAL A 16 -13.31 -44.49 -10.54
CA VAL A 16 -11.89 -44.20 -10.26
C VAL A 16 -11.61 -42.70 -10.42
N ALA A 17 -12.10 -42.06 -11.48
CA ALA A 17 -11.92 -40.63 -11.71
C ALA A 17 -12.55 -39.80 -10.57
N VAL A 18 -13.79 -40.11 -10.19
CA VAL A 18 -14.50 -39.39 -9.11
C VAL A 18 -13.82 -39.62 -7.76
N SER A 19 -13.39 -40.84 -7.46
CA SER A 19 -12.69 -41.18 -6.21
C SER A 19 -11.33 -40.47 -6.08
N LYS A 20 -10.51 -40.53 -7.14
CA LYS A 20 -9.22 -39.82 -7.18
C LYS A 20 -9.40 -38.31 -7.16
N PHE A 21 -10.40 -37.79 -7.86
CA PHE A 21 -10.71 -36.36 -7.85
C PHE A 21 -11.13 -35.88 -6.46
N ARG A 22 -11.99 -36.62 -5.75
CA ARG A 22 -12.34 -36.34 -4.34
C ARG A 22 -11.12 -36.35 -3.43
N THR A 23 -10.23 -37.33 -3.59
CA THR A 23 -8.98 -37.43 -2.83
C THR A 23 -8.05 -36.24 -3.10
N LYS A 24 -8.00 -35.77 -4.36
CA LYS A 24 -7.22 -34.60 -4.75
C LYS A 24 -7.81 -33.30 -4.19
N LEU A 25 -9.14 -33.17 -4.18
CA LEU A 25 -9.84 -32.04 -3.56
C LEU A 25 -9.66 -31.97 -2.04
N SER A 26 -9.59 -33.12 -1.37
CA SER A 26 -9.31 -33.19 0.06
C SER A 26 -7.81 -33.19 0.41
N SER A 27 -6.94 -33.20 -0.61
CA SER A 27 -5.49 -33.19 -0.42
C SER A 27 -5.00 -31.83 0.06
N ARG A 28 -4.24 -31.84 1.16
CA ARG A 28 -3.65 -30.63 1.77
C ARG A 28 -2.69 -29.87 0.85
N ALA A 29 -2.15 -30.53 -0.18
CA ALA A 29 -1.28 -29.88 -1.17
C ALA A 29 -2.00 -28.82 -2.02
N MET A 30 -3.34 -28.83 -2.03
CA MET A 30 -4.17 -27.88 -2.77
C MET A 30 -4.61 -26.67 -1.93
N PHE A 31 -4.24 -26.61 -0.65
CA PHE A 31 -4.66 -25.54 0.26
C PHE A 31 -3.49 -24.61 0.59
N PHE A 32 -3.74 -23.30 0.52
CA PHE A 32 -2.77 -22.28 0.87
C PHE A 32 -2.51 -22.15 2.40
N ASN A 33 -3.24 -22.92 3.22
CA ASN A 33 -3.18 -22.83 4.68
C ASN A 33 -2.43 -24.01 5.29
N SER A 34 -1.59 -23.72 6.29
CA SER A 34 -0.86 -24.73 7.07
C SER A 34 -1.76 -25.59 7.97
N LYS A 35 -2.99 -25.14 8.24
CA LYS A 35 -4.02 -25.85 9.02
C LYS A 35 -5.38 -25.70 8.32
N PRO A 36 -6.29 -26.70 8.43
CA PRO A 36 -7.66 -26.53 7.96
C PRO A 36 -8.34 -25.40 8.71
N PHE A 37 -9.32 -24.77 8.05
CA PHE A 37 -10.17 -23.82 8.75
C PHE A 37 -10.95 -24.54 9.87
N PRO A 38 -11.18 -23.88 11.01
CA PRO A 38 -12.01 -24.42 12.08
C PRO A 38 -13.41 -24.80 11.57
N ALA A 39 -14.02 -25.84 12.16
CA ALA A 39 -15.33 -26.33 11.72
C ALA A 39 -16.40 -25.24 11.75
N ASN A 40 -16.38 -24.36 12.76
CA ASN A 40 -17.30 -23.22 12.88
C ASN A 40 -17.12 -22.13 11.80
N GLU A 41 -16.05 -22.20 10.98
CA GLU A 41 -15.79 -21.28 9.87
C GLU A 41 -15.96 -21.95 8.49
N SER A 42 -16.30 -23.23 8.47
CA SER A 42 -16.41 -24.06 7.25
C SER A 42 -17.62 -25.00 7.24
N ASP A 43 -18.50 -24.88 8.23
CA ASP A 43 -19.80 -25.56 8.25
C ASP A 43 -20.83 -24.87 7.34
N GLU A 44 -22.03 -25.44 7.26
CA GLU A 44 -23.14 -24.92 6.44
C GLU A 44 -23.59 -23.52 6.89
N ASN A 45 -23.36 -23.16 8.16
CA ASN A 45 -23.71 -21.85 8.71
C ASN A 45 -22.64 -20.79 8.44
N ALA A 46 -21.41 -21.19 8.11
CA ALA A 46 -20.31 -20.25 7.86
C ALA A 46 -20.63 -19.25 6.74
N PHE A 47 -21.40 -19.63 5.72
CA PHE A 47 -21.81 -18.70 4.66
C PHE A 47 -22.75 -17.60 5.18
N SER A 48 -23.70 -17.91 6.06
CA SER A 48 -24.62 -16.91 6.61
C SER A 48 -23.92 -16.00 7.63
N VAL A 49 -23.07 -16.60 8.48
CA VAL A 49 -22.39 -15.91 9.59
C VAL A 49 -21.19 -15.07 9.12
N CYS A 50 -20.54 -15.42 8.01
CA CYS A 50 -19.32 -14.76 7.55
C CYS A 50 -19.46 -14.15 6.14
N SER A 51 -20.68 -13.71 5.81
CA SER A 51 -21.02 -13.12 4.51
C SER A 51 -20.58 -11.66 4.35
N THR A 52 -20.39 -10.94 5.45
CA THR A 52 -19.98 -9.51 5.43
C THR A 52 -18.62 -9.33 6.08
N GLU A 53 -17.90 -8.25 5.73
CA GLU A 53 -16.59 -7.96 6.33
C GLU A 53 -16.65 -7.90 7.87
N ALA A 54 -17.62 -7.17 8.42
CA ALA A 54 -17.77 -7.05 9.87
C ALA A 54 -18.08 -8.38 10.57
N SER A 55 -18.89 -9.23 9.94
CA SER A 55 -19.26 -10.54 10.50
C SER A 55 -18.14 -11.57 10.34
N ALA A 56 -17.43 -11.56 9.21
CA ALA A 56 -16.27 -12.42 8.96
C ALA A 56 -15.12 -12.12 9.93
N GLN A 57 -14.83 -10.84 10.19
CA GLN A 57 -13.81 -10.45 11.19
C GLN A 57 -14.14 -10.96 12.60
N ARG A 58 -15.43 -10.96 12.94
CA ARG A 58 -15.90 -11.33 14.29
C ARG A 58 -16.04 -12.84 14.49
N TYR A 59 -16.58 -13.54 13.50
CA TYR A 59 -17.02 -14.93 13.64
C TYR A 59 -16.19 -15.93 12.84
N CYS A 60 -15.43 -15.48 11.83
CA CYS A 60 -14.51 -16.32 11.05
C CYS A 60 -13.07 -15.75 11.00
N PRO A 61 -12.40 -15.60 12.16
CA PRO A 61 -11.09 -14.95 12.22
C PRO A 61 -9.99 -15.68 11.43
N GLN A 62 -10.00 -17.02 11.34
CA GLN A 62 -8.96 -17.75 10.60
C GLN A 62 -9.14 -17.60 9.09
N ARG A 63 -10.37 -17.71 8.61
CA ARG A 63 -10.76 -17.49 7.22
C ARG A 63 -10.56 -16.05 6.80
N TRP A 64 -10.89 -15.09 7.66
CA TRP A 64 -10.63 -13.67 7.43
C TRP A 64 -9.13 -13.41 7.25
N LYS A 65 -8.30 -13.95 8.16
CA LYS A 65 -6.84 -13.82 8.06
C LYS A 65 -6.28 -14.40 6.76
N ALA A 66 -6.77 -15.57 6.33
CA ALA A 66 -6.36 -16.16 5.06
C ALA A 66 -6.79 -15.30 3.86
N TYR A 67 -8.00 -14.73 3.92
CA TYR A 67 -8.50 -13.80 2.91
C TYR A 67 -7.64 -12.52 2.82
N GLU A 68 -7.21 -11.95 3.95
CA GLU A 68 -6.32 -10.78 3.95
C GLU A 68 -4.97 -11.07 3.27
N VAL A 69 -4.39 -12.24 3.56
CA VAL A 69 -3.15 -12.70 2.91
C VAL A 69 -3.37 -12.88 1.41
N TRP A 70 -4.46 -13.54 1.02
CA TRP A 70 -4.81 -13.72 -0.40
C TRP A 70 -4.99 -12.36 -1.09
N LYS A 71 -5.75 -11.44 -0.51
CA LYS A 71 -6.00 -10.09 -1.04
C LYS A 71 -4.70 -9.32 -1.25
N SER A 72 -3.80 -9.34 -0.26
CA SER A 72 -2.49 -8.69 -0.38
C SER A 72 -1.63 -9.35 -1.46
N SER A 73 -1.65 -10.69 -1.56
CA SER A 73 -0.85 -11.43 -2.51
C SER A 73 -1.33 -11.21 -3.95
N ALA A 74 -2.65 -11.22 -4.16
CA ALA A 74 -3.27 -10.89 -5.43
C ALA A 74 -2.86 -9.49 -5.92
N GLY A 75 -2.87 -8.48 -5.02
CA GLY A 75 -2.38 -7.14 -5.34
C GLY A 75 -0.91 -7.10 -5.76
N HIS A 76 -0.03 -7.89 -5.11
CA HIS A 76 1.37 -7.99 -5.51
C HIS A 76 1.56 -8.68 -6.85
N ILE A 77 0.82 -9.76 -7.12
CA ILE A 77 0.84 -10.47 -8.41
C ILE A 77 0.44 -9.51 -9.54
N MET A 78 -0.64 -8.76 -9.37
CA MET A 78 -1.10 -7.80 -10.38
C MET A 78 -0.06 -6.71 -10.67
N ASN A 79 0.61 -6.21 -9.64
CA ASN A 79 1.68 -5.23 -9.79
C ASN A 79 2.93 -5.82 -10.47
N ALA A 80 3.28 -7.07 -10.18
CA ALA A 80 4.37 -7.78 -10.86
C ALA A 80 4.04 -8.01 -12.35
N LEU A 81 2.82 -8.46 -12.65
CA LEU A 81 2.32 -8.65 -14.01
C LEU A 81 2.36 -7.35 -14.81
N ARG A 82 1.92 -6.23 -14.22
CA ARG A 82 2.02 -4.90 -14.85
C ARG A 82 3.45 -4.57 -15.26
N LEU A 83 4.42 -4.80 -14.37
CA LEU A 83 5.83 -4.55 -14.67
C LEU A 83 6.32 -5.42 -15.83
N VAL A 84 6.08 -6.73 -15.76
CA VAL A 84 6.53 -7.70 -16.77
C VAL A 84 5.88 -7.46 -18.11
N ILE A 85 4.57 -7.25 -18.14
CA ILE A 85 3.80 -7.07 -19.36
C ILE A 85 4.14 -5.75 -20.02
N GLU A 86 4.17 -4.65 -19.27
CA GLU A 86 4.37 -3.32 -19.86
C GLU A 86 5.79 -3.15 -20.41
N THR A 87 6.81 -3.61 -19.68
CA THR A 87 8.19 -3.65 -20.21
C THR A 87 8.30 -4.64 -21.37
N GLY A 88 7.60 -5.78 -21.29
CA GLY A 88 7.49 -6.77 -22.35
C GLY A 88 6.99 -6.17 -23.67
N LEU A 89 5.84 -5.50 -23.61
CA LEU A 89 5.16 -4.92 -24.77
C LEU A 89 5.98 -3.79 -25.40
N HIS A 90 6.59 -2.92 -24.59
CA HIS A 90 7.23 -1.70 -25.10
C HIS A 90 8.74 -1.82 -25.35
N SER A 91 9.41 -2.80 -24.74
CA SER A 91 10.89 -2.89 -24.79
C SER A 91 11.42 -4.25 -25.24
N PHE A 92 10.66 -5.34 -25.05
CA PHE A 92 11.13 -6.70 -25.34
C PHE A 92 10.35 -7.41 -26.46
N GLY A 93 9.46 -6.70 -27.16
CA GLY A 93 8.73 -7.26 -28.31
C GLY A 93 7.71 -8.35 -27.93
N MET A 94 7.20 -8.36 -26.70
CA MET A 94 6.17 -9.29 -26.26
C MET A 94 4.91 -9.11 -27.12
N ASP A 95 4.37 -10.22 -27.64
CA ASP A 95 3.10 -10.17 -28.34
C ASP A 95 1.91 -10.01 -27.38
N ARG A 96 0.82 -9.42 -27.91
CA ARG A 96 -0.41 -9.17 -27.13
C ARG A 96 -1.01 -10.46 -26.57
N THR A 97 -0.96 -11.56 -27.32
CA THR A 97 -1.53 -12.85 -26.93
C THR A 97 -0.85 -13.44 -25.69
N THR A 98 0.47 -13.32 -25.62
CA THR A 98 1.31 -13.72 -24.50
C THR A 98 1.02 -12.85 -23.29
N ALA A 99 0.92 -11.53 -23.48
CA ALA A 99 0.53 -10.61 -22.42
C ALA A 99 -0.82 -10.97 -21.79
N ILE A 100 -1.83 -11.33 -22.60
CA ILE A 100 -3.13 -11.78 -22.10
C ILE A 100 -3.01 -13.13 -21.37
N ARG A 101 -2.26 -14.08 -21.92
CA ARG A 101 -2.06 -15.41 -21.31
C ARG A 101 -1.44 -15.33 -19.91
N LEU A 102 -0.54 -14.37 -19.67
CA LEU A 102 0.07 -14.18 -18.36
C LEU A 102 -0.94 -13.87 -17.25
N PHE A 103 -2.08 -13.24 -17.56
CA PHE A 103 -3.14 -13.02 -16.57
C PHE A 103 -3.84 -14.31 -16.16
N ASP A 104 -4.16 -15.18 -17.12
CA ASP A 104 -4.76 -16.48 -16.84
C ASP A 104 -3.80 -17.36 -16.02
N GLU A 105 -2.53 -17.40 -16.43
CA GLU A 105 -1.50 -18.25 -15.81
C GLU A 105 -1.18 -17.84 -14.37
N TYR A 106 -1.04 -16.53 -14.09
CA TYR A 106 -0.52 -16.05 -12.81
C TYR A 106 -1.56 -15.35 -11.93
N ALA A 107 -2.61 -14.76 -12.51
CA ALA A 107 -3.68 -14.09 -11.76
C ALA A 107 -4.99 -14.90 -11.72
N TRP A 108 -5.03 -16.08 -12.36
CA TRP A 108 -6.23 -16.91 -12.50
C TRP A 108 -7.42 -16.12 -13.06
N ASP A 109 -7.13 -15.16 -13.95
CA ASP A 109 -8.11 -14.29 -14.56
C ASP A 109 -8.24 -14.58 -16.05
N SER A 110 -9.26 -15.37 -16.38
CA SER A 110 -9.66 -15.70 -17.75
C SER A 110 -10.79 -14.78 -18.26
N SER A 111 -11.08 -13.67 -17.57
CA SER A 111 -12.13 -12.73 -17.94
C SER A 111 -11.66 -11.72 -18.99
N ASP A 112 -12.55 -10.81 -19.37
CA ASP A 112 -12.23 -9.72 -20.29
C ASP A 112 -11.33 -8.63 -19.66
N LEU A 113 -11.09 -8.69 -18.35
CA LEU A 113 -10.19 -7.78 -17.64
C LEU A 113 -8.78 -7.79 -18.23
N ALA A 114 -8.23 -8.98 -18.51
CA ALA A 114 -6.89 -9.14 -19.09
C ALA A 114 -6.76 -8.39 -20.42
N SER A 115 -7.74 -8.56 -21.31
CA SER A 115 -7.76 -7.87 -22.61
C SER A 115 -7.83 -6.36 -22.45
N LYS A 116 -8.65 -5.86 -21.51
CA LYS A 116 -8.79 -4.43 -21.20
C LYS A 116 -7.50 -3.83 -20.65
N GLU A 117 -6.86 -4.50 -19.68
CA GLU A 117 -5.59 -4.06 -19.09
C GLU A 117 -4.47 -4.06 -20.13
N VAL A 118 -4.36 -5.09 -20.97
CA VAL A 118 -3.35 -5.13 -22.04
C VAL A 118 -3.57 -4.01 -23.07
N THR A 119 -4.82 -3.73 -23.46
CA THR A 119 -5.12 -2.56 -24.30
C THR A 119 -4.69 -1.27 -23.63
N ARG A 120 -4.93 -1.14 -22.32
CA ARG A 120 -4.53 0.03 -21.56
C ARG A 120 -3.01 0.20 -21.52
N TYR A 121 -2.24 -0.88 -21.33
CA TYR A 121 -0.77 -0.83 -21.35
C TYR A 121 -0.22 -0.46 -22.72
N GLN A 122 -0.83 -0.94 -23.81
CA GLN A 122 -0.43 -0.56 -25.16
C GLN A 122 -0.66 0.92 -25.44
N SER A 123 -1.76 1.49 -24.93
CA SER A 123 -2.12 2.90 -25.16
C SER A 123 -1.42 3.90 -24.25
N MET A 124 -1.04 3.49 -23.03
CA MET A 124 -0.48 4.38 -22.00
C MET A 124 0.79 3.80 -21.39
N MET A 125 1.92 4.03 -22.06
CA MET A 125 3.23 3.61 -21.58
C MET A 125 3.62 4.31 -20.26
N GLY A 126 4.22 3.56 -19.35
CA GLY A 126 4.67 4.00 -18.03
C GLY A 126 3.61 3.93 -16.92
N GLN A 127 2.34 3.70 -17.25
CA GLN A 127 1.26 3.80 -16.27
C GLN A 127 1.25 2.63 -15.29
N GLY A 128 1.33 1.39 -15.76
CA GLY A 128 1.27 0.21 -14.90
C GLY A 128 2.52 0.05 -14.03
N VAL A 129 3.69 0.34 -14.58
CA VAL A 129 4.97 0.34 -13.85
C VAL A 129 5.02 1.38 -12.73
N SER A 130 4.28 2.49 -12.87
CA SER A 130 4.29 3.57 -11.89
C SER A 130 3.85 3.12 -10.49
N TYR A 131 2.92 2.14 -10.40
CA TYR A 131 2.46 1.58 -9.12
C TYR A 131 3.61 0.91 -8.36
N MET A 132 4.40 0.08 -9.05
CA MET A 132 5.53 -0.64 -8.46
C MET A 132 6.67 0.30 -8.11
N ILE A 133 7.03 1.21 -9.02
CA ILE A 133 8.11 2.17 -8.82
C ILE A 133 7.77 3.10 -7.65
N GLY A 134 6.54 3.62 -7.60
CA GLY A 134 6.08 4.47 -6.50
C GLY A 134 6.02 3.72 -5.17
N GLN A 135 5.47 2.50 -5.14
CA GLN A 135 5.46 1.68 -3.93
C GLN A 135 6.89 1.43 -3.40
N ASN A 136 7.83 1.12 -4.30
CA ASN A 136 9.22 0.89 -3.92
C ASN A 136 9.91 2.17 -3.43
N ALA A 137 9.65 3.32 -4.04
CA ALA A 137 10.18 4.60 -3.58
C ALA A 137 9.77 4.88 -2.11
N PHE A 138 8.49 4.71 -1.78
CA PHE A 138 8.02 4.89 -0.40
C PHE A 138 8.55 3.83 0.57
N LYS A 139 8.63 2.56 0.15
CA LYS A 139 9.25 1.49 0.96
C LYS A 139 10.71 1.79 1.27
N ASN A 140 11.48 2.23 0.28
CA ASN A 140 12.89 2.56 0.43
C ASN A 140 13.08 3.80 1.32
N ALA A 141 12.27 4.84 1.13
CA ALA A 141 12.31 6.04 1.95
C ALA A 141 11.97 5.73 3.42
N ARG A 142 10.96 4.87 3.65
CA ARG A 142 10.61 4.39 4.99
C ARG A 142 11.74 3.60 5.61
N LYS A 143 12.29 2.61 4.88
CA LYS A 143 13.41 1.79 5.35
C LYS A 143 14.60 2.66 5.73
N TYR A 144 14.94 3.65 4.91
CA TYR A 144 15.99 4.61 5.23
C TYR A 144 15.71 5.36 6.54
N ALA A 145 14.49 5.83 6.77
CA ALA A 145 14.12 6.51 8.01
C ALA A 145 14.14 5.57 9.23
N GLU A 146 13.66 4.34 9.10
CA GLU A 146 13.74 3.29 10.13
C GLU A 146 15.21 3.00 10.51
N ASP A 147 16.05 2.77 9.51
CA ASP A 147 17.47 2.45 9.68
C ASP A 147 18.25 3.60 10.33
N LYS A 148 17.94 4.86 9.98
CA LYS A 148 18.67 6.03 10.49
C LYS A 148 18.18 6.54 11.84
N LEU A 149 16.88 6.43 12.12
CA LEU A 149 16.30 6.94 13.36
C LEU A 149 16.26 5.87 14.47
N GLY A 150 16.25 4.58 14.12
CA GLY A 150 16.22 3.49 15.09
C GLY A 150 15.06 3.63 16.07
N SER A 151 15.37 3.66 17.37
CA SER A 151 14.36 3.86 18.44
C SER A 151 13.63 5.21 18.39
N ARG A 152 14.15 6.19 17.65
CA ARG A 152 13.52 7.50 17.45
C ARG A 152 12.52 7.50 16.28
N PHE A 153 12.45 6.42 15.51
CA PHE A 153 11.50 6.30 14.41
C PHE A 153 10.06 6.21 14.93
N SER A 154 9.14 6.90 14.27
CA SER A 154 7.71 6.77 14.51
C SER A 154 6.99 6.71 13.17
N ILE A 155 6.25 5.63 12.94
CA ILE A 155 5.50 5.42 11.71
C ILE A 155 4.43 6.50 11.49
N ARG A 156 3.79 6.97 12.58
CA ARG A 156 2.79 8.04 12.52
C ARG A 156 3.41 9.35 12.06
N GLU A 157 4.57 9.70 12.62
CA GLU A 157 5.31 10.89 12.24
C GLU A 157 5.80 10.79 10.79
N PHE A 158 6.36 9.64 10.39
CA PHE A 158 6.80 9.42 9.02
C PHE A 158 5.65 9.61 8.02
N HIS A 159 4.48 9.01 8.28
CA HIS A 159 3.30 9.21 7.46
C HIS A 159 2.86 10.68 7.41
N TYR A 160 2.87 11.39 8.54
CA TYR A 160 2.54 12.81 8.57
C TYR A 160 3.49 13.63 7.69
N GLN A 161 4.80 13.45 7.85
CA GLN A 161 5.82 14.21 7.11
C GLN A 161 5.68 13.98 5.61
N VAL A 162 5.46 12.74 5.19
CA VAL A 162 5.33 12.37 3.78
C VAL A 162 4.01 12.83 3.18
N LEU A 163 2.87 12.55 3.83
CA LEU A 163 1.54 12.84 3.29
C LEU A 163 1.21 14.34 3.30
N HIS A 164 1.77 15.11 4.23
CA HIS A 164 1.55 16.56 4.29
C HIS A 164 2.16 17.31 3.09
N GLN A 165 3.10 16.70 2.36
CA GLN A 165 3.68 17.30 1.15
C GLN A 165 2.75 17.22 -0.08
N GLY A 166 1.69 16.40 -0.05
CA GLY A 166 0.82 16.19 -1.22
C GLY A 166 1.47 15.30 -2.30
N GLU A 167 1.18 15.59 -3.57
CA GLU A 167 1.79 14.91 -4.71
C GLU A 167 3.21 15.42 -4.95
N LEU A 168 4.15 14.50 -5.18
CA LEU A 168 5.58 14.80 -5.23
C LEU A 168 6.33 13.82 -6.13
N THR A 169 7.44 14.30 -6.70
CA THR A 169 8.35 13.46 -7.50
C THR A 169 9.21 12.58 -6.60
N PHE A 170 9.69 11.45 -7.13
CA PHE A 170 10.52 10.51 -6.35
C PHE A 170 11.82 11.15 -5.85
N ASP A 171 12.46 12.00 -6.66
CA ASP A 171 13.66 12.74 -6.24
C ASP A 171 13.39 13.69 -5.07
N TYR A 172 12.23 14.34 -5.07
CA TYR A 172 11.84 15.22 -3.97
C TYR A 172 11.52 14.41 -2.70
N LEU A 173 10.82 13.27 -2.84
CA LEU A 173 10.53 12.36 -1.72
C LEU A 173 11.82 11.99 -0.99
N GLU A 174 12.83 11.54 -1.74
CA GLU A 174 14.09 11.09 -1.17
C GLU A 174 14.79 12.24 -0.42
N LYS A 175 14.96 13.39 -1.08
CA LYS A 175 15.60 14.57 -0.48
C LYS A 175 14.87 15.05 0.77
N TYR A 176 13.54 15.07 0.72
CA TYR A 176 12.70 15.50 1.82
C TYR A 176 12.83 14.56 3.03
N VAL A 177 12.76 13.24 2.82
CA VAL A 177 12.93 12.26 3.89
C VAL A 177 14.35 12.32 4.49
N GLN A 178 15.38 12.49 3.67
CA GLN A 178 16.75 12.71 4.15
C GLN A 178 16.84 13.97 5.03
N HIS A 179 16.20 15.07 4.63
CA HIS A 179 16.15 16.31 5.41
C HIS A 179 15.40 16.12 6.74
N TYR A 180 14.24 15.47 6.71
CA TYR A 180 13.47 15.11 7.91
C TYR A 180 14.31 14.29 8.91
N VAL A 181 14.97 13.23 8.44
CA VAL A 181 15.83 12.37 9.27
C VAL A 181 16.98 13.18 9.86
N ARG A 182 17.66 14.02 9.07
CA ARG A 182 18.73 14.90 9.55
C ARG A 182 18.22 15.86 10.63
N GLY A 183 17.05 16.47 10.43
CA GLY A 183 16.40 17.34 11.41
C GLY A 183 16.14 16.62 12.75
N LYS A 184 15.61 15.40 12.70
CA LYS A 184 15.43 14.57 13.90
C LYS A 184 16.77 14.22 14.54
N LEU A 185 17.78 13.77 13.79
CA LEU A 185 19.09 13.44 14.36
C LEU A 185 19.79 14.65 15.00
N SER A 186 19.64 15.85 14.42
CA SER A 186 20.24 17.10 14.92
C SER A 186 19.63 17.65 16.21
N THR A 187 18.52 17.07 16.69
CA THR A 187 17.96 17.40 18.01
C THR A 187 18.52 16.47 19.08
N CYS A 188 19.79 16.68 19.43
CA CYS A 188 20.30 16.36 20.77
C CYS A 188 21.50 17.27 21.08
N CYS A 189 21.27 18.21 22.01
CA CYS A 189 22.28 18.82 22.87
C CYS A 189 23.55 19.40 22.22
N THR A 190 23.39 20.55 21.55
CA THR A 190 24.27 21.69 21.85
C THR A 190 23.35 22.89 22.09
N PRO A 191 23.51 23.66 23.17
CA PRO A 191 22.98 25.02 23.20
C PRO A 191 23.47 25.67 21.91
N ARG A 192 22.55 26.09 21.02
CA ARG A 192 22.95 27.08 20.02
C ARG A 192 23.37 28.26 20.88
N ASP A 193 24.66 28.55 20.93
CA ASP A 193 25.12 29.88 21.24
C ASP A 193 24.43 30.78 20.22
N GLU A 194 23.28 31.33 20.62
CA GLU A 194 22.62 32.39 19.90
C GLU A 194 23.72 33.43 19.66
N SER A 195 24.10 33.62 18.40
CA SER A 195 25.15 34.56 18.04
C SER A 195 24.81 35.92 18.64
N ALA A 196 25.83 36.66 19.06
CA ALA A 196 25.64 37.98 19.65
C ALA A 196 24.76 38.88 18.75
N GLU A 197 24.82 38.68 17.44
CA GLU A 197 23.99 39.32 16.43
C GLU A 197 22.50 38.94 16.49
N ALA A 198 22.17 37.65 16.64
CA ALA A 198 20.80 37.20 16.84
C ALA A 198 20.19 37.74 18.15
N LYS A 199 20.97 37.76 19.25
CA LYS A 199 20.58 38.40 20.53
C LYS A 199 20.36 39.91 20.36
N ARG A 200 21.21 40.58 19.57
CA ARG A 200 21.10 42.02 19.29
C ARG A 200 19.83 42.31 18.50
N GLN A 201 19.59 41.60 17.40
CA GLN A 201 18.39 41.75 16.57
C GLN A 201 17.10 41.52 17.35
N ARG A 202 17.02 40.47 18.20
CA ARG A 202 15.86 40.23 19.08
C ARG A 202 15.61 41.38 20.06
N ARG A 203 16.67 41.93 20.65
CA ARG A 203 16.56 43.10 21.55
C ARG A 203 16.13 44.35 20.79
N THR A 204 16.56 44.55 19.55
CA THR A 204 16.17 45.70 18.72
C THR A 204 14.71 45.58 18.29
N ILE A 205 14.30 44.41 17.80
CA ILE A 205 12.92 44.11 17.38
C ILE A 205 11.98 44.21 18.59
N GLY A 206 12.34 43.64 19.75
CA GLY A 206 11.53 43.76 20.97
C GLY A 206 11.40 45.20 21.50
N ARG A 207 12.43 46.05 21.32
CA ARG A 207 12.32 47.49 21.63
C ARG A 207 11.43 48.22 20.62
N HIS A 208 11.50 47.86 19.33
CA HIS A 208 10.66 48.42 18.28
C HIS A 208 9.18 48.09 18.51
N TRP A 209 8.86 46.81 18.79
CA TRP A 209 7.50 46.37 19.11
C TRP A 209 6.93 47.02 20.38
N ARG A 210 7.74 47.18 21.44
CA ARG A 210 7.29 47.89 22.66
C ARG A 210 7.03 49.39 22.44
N ARG A 211 7.73 50.03 21.50
CA ARG A 211 7.44 51.42 21.10
C ARG A 211 6.18 51.52 20.24
N HIS A 212 5.95 50.55 19.35
CA HIS A 212 4.75 50.48 18.52
C HIS A 212 3.49 50.17 19.36
N ALA A 213 3.57 49.21 20.28
CA ALA A 213 2.45 48.84 21.16
C ALA A 213 2.00 49.97 22.10
N LYS A 214 2.89 50.92 22.44
CA LYS A 214 2.54 52.12 23.22
C LYS A 214 1.85 53.21 22.39
N ARG A 215 1.89 53.11 21.05
CA ARG A 215 1.25 54.07 20.12
C ARG A 215 -0.08 53.58 19.55
N LEU A 216 -0.44 52.32 19.80
CA LEU A 216 -1.72 51.77 19.36
C LEU A 216 -2.82 52.12 20.38
N PRO A 217 -3.99 52.65 19.95
CA PRO A 217 -5.12 52.85 20.83
C PRO A 217 -5.58 51.50 21.42
N ARG A 218 -5.99 51.51 22.70
CA ARG A 218 -6.24 50.29 23.50
C ARG A 218 -7.43 49.44 23.04
N ASP A 219 -8.29 49.94 22.15
CA ASP A 219 -9.47 49.21 21.66
C ASP A 219 -9.98 49.84 20.34
N PRO A 220 -9.73 49.25 19.16
CA PRO A 220 -10.17 49.80 17.89
C PRO A 220 -11.63 49.48 17.54
N TRP A 221 -12.37 48.74 18.39
CA TRP A 221 -13.72 48.24 18.07
C TRP A 221 -14.85 48.79 18.97
N ARG A 222 -14.55 49.73 19.85
CA ARG A 222 -15.54 50.35 20.72
C ARG A 222 -16.33 51.42 19.94
N GLY A 223 -17.32 50.98 19.16
CA GLY A 223 -18.27 51.88 18.49
C GLY A 223 -19.08 51.33 17.31
N VAL A 224 -18.85 50.10 16.85
CA VAL A 224 -19.54 49.57 15.66
C VAL A 224 -20.58 48.51 16.03
N VAL A 225 -21.61 48.92 16.75
CA VAL A 225 -22.92 48.24 16.76
C VAL A 225 -23.98 49.31 17.01
N HIS A 226 -24.52 49.89 15.93
CA HIS A 226 -25.88 50.44 15.83
C HIS A 226 -26.11 50.93 14.40
N THR A 227 -26.70 50.07 13.57
CA THR A 227 -27.73 50.34 12.56
C THR A 227 -28.14 49.00 11.94
#